data_AF-A0A2Z6GBK0-F1
#
_entry.id   AF-A0A2Z6GBK0-F1
#
_cell.length_a   1.000
_cell.length_b   1.000
_cell.length_c   1.000
_cell.angle_alpha   90.00
_cell.angle_beta   90.00
_cell.angle_gamma   90.00
#
_symmetry.space_group_name_H-M   'P 1'
#
loop_
_entity.id
_entity.type
_entity.pdbx_description
1 polymer ?
#
loop_
_entity_poly.entity_id
_entity_poly.type
_entity_poly.pdbx_seq_one_letter_code
_entity_poly.pdbx_strand_id
1 'polypeptide(L)'
;MEFASLAHSLGMDRSADFDGVEGEEAEVIVALEAAEATVPSDWQHWAGKPSLLDPRPLYQWPVIEEVATATRGRSPVSASASAYSPPASIDRGDIRAAHVILKRRSAQAFDGVSTMPLEVLHHILHCLLPGGSPVWELWTAAARVHPVLLVHRVEGIAPGLYVMPRTARAEVSLRGAFRETFDWQTVATELPLFQLIAARAGKTARTLSCHQDIAMQSAVTFMMVAEFAAPIAADSAAYRHLHWEAGMLGHIITLEAEAAGWRGTGIGCFFDDAVHEVLGLQDDQFQVLYHYAVGRALDDPRISTLPAYD
;
A
#
# COMPACT_ATOMS: atom_id res chain seq x y z
N MET A 1 -19.84 -10.64 -6.53
CA MET A 1 -19.90 -11.18 -7.91
C MET A 1 -19.11 -12.47 -7.93
N GLU A 2 -19.60 -13.54 -8.56
CA GLU A 2 -18.82 -14.78 -8.73
C GLU A 2 -17.67 -14.53 -9.72
N PHE A 3 -16.54 -15.26 -9.57
CA PHE A 3 -15.33 -15.02 -10.39
C PHE A 3 -15.61 -15.02 -11.90
N ALA A 4 -16.40 -15.98 -12.40
CA ALA A 4 -16.72 -16.06 -13.82
C ALA A 4 -17.47 -14.82 -14.34
N SER A 5 -18.38 -14.28 -13.53
CA SER A 5 -19.09 -13.04 -13.89
C SER A 5 -18.13 -11.84 -13.88
N LEU A 6 -17.18 -11.80 -12.95
CA LEU A 6 -16.18 -10.73 -12.90
C LEU A 6 -15.22 -10.80 -14.08
N ALA A 7 -14.72 -12.00 -14.40
CA ALA A 7 -13.87 -12.23 -15.56
C ALA A 7 -14.57 -11.85 -16.87
N HIS A 8 -15.87 -12.17 -16.98
CA HIS A 8 -16.69 -11.73 -18.10
C HIS A 8 -16.77 -10.21 -18.17
N SER A 9 -17.14 -9.53 -17.08
CA SER A 9 -17.23 -8.06 -17.01
C SER A 9 -15.90 -7.38 -17.36
N LEU A 10 -14.76 -7.98 -17.01
CA LEU A 10 -13.42 -7.48 -17.31
C LEU A 10 -12.89 -7.91 -18.69
N GLY A 11 -13.60 -8.77 -19.43
CA GLY A 11 -13.17 -9.28 -20.74
C GLY A 11 -12.01 -10.27 -20.67
N MET A 12 -11.74 -10.83 -19.49
CA MET A 12 -10.63 -11.76 -19.23
C MET A 12 -10.97 -13.22 -19.61
N ASP A 13 -12.23 -13.54 -19.88
CA ASP A 13 -12.68 -14.85 -20.37
C ASP A 13 -12.48 -15.04 -21.89
N ARG A 14 -11.91 -14.04 -22.57
CA ARG A 14 -11.64 -14.03 -24.02
C ARG A 14 -10.34 -14.75 -24.34
N SER A 15 -10.27 -16.06 -24.10
CA SER A 15 -9.02 -16.84 -24.17
C SER A 15 -8.21 -16.68 -25.47
N ALA A 16 -8.87 -16.44 -26.61
CA ALA A 16 -8.20 -16.21 -27.89
C ALA A 16 -7.42 -14.89 -27.95
N ASP A 17 -7.81 -13.87 -27.18
CA ASP A 17 -7.11 -12.58 -27.10
C ASP A 17 -5.80 -12.68 -26.32
N PHE A 18 -5.68 -13.69 -25.45
CA PHE A 18 -4.50 -13.94 -24.61
C PHE A 18 -3.55 -15.00 -25.21
N ASP A 19 -3.79 -15.45 -26.45
CA ASP A 19 -2.90 -16.41 -27.11
C ASP A 19 -1.51 -15.80 -27.35
N GLY A 20 -0.47 -16.47 -26.85
CA GLY A 20 0.91 -16.01 -26.95
C GLY A 20 1.32 -14.88 -26.00
N VAL A 21 0.50 -14.54 -25.00
CA VAL A 21 0.82 -13.61 -23.91
C VAL A 21 0.53 -14.22 -22.54
N GLU A 22 0.95 -13.55 -21.47
CA GLU A 22 0.60 -13.92 -20.09
C GLU A 22 -0.90 -13.76 -19.82
N GLY A 23 -1.47 -14.66 -19.01
CA GLY A 23 -2.85 -14.54 -18.53
C GLY A 23 -3.01 -13.44 -17.49
N GLU A 24 -4.23 -12.94 -17.33
CA GLU A 24 -4.61 -11.96 -16.31
C GLU A 24 -5.65 -12.56 -15.35
N GLU A 25 -5.64 -12.13 -14.09
CA GLU A 25 -6.56 -12.62 -13.06
C GLU A 25 -7.61 -11.55 -12.72
N ALA A 26 -8.88 -11.92 -12.81
CA ALA A 26 -9.99 -11.05 -12.47
C ALA A 26 -10.13 -10.90 -10.95
N GLU A 27 -9.79 -9.73 -10.41
CA GLU A 27 -9.76 -9.49 -8.97
C GLU A 27 -10.92 -8.62 -8.47
N VAL A 28 -11.03 -7.39 -8.95
CA VAL A 28 -12.03 -6.42 -8.48
C VAL A 28 -12.33 -5.36 -9.54
N ILE A 29 -13.56 -4.85 -9.51
CA ILE A 29 -13.95 -3.62 -10.22
C ILE A 29 -14.20 -2.55 -9.18
N VAL A 30 -13.49 -1.43 -9.28
CA VAL A 30 -13.70 -0.25 -8.43
C VAL A 30 -14.22 0.87 -9.33
N ALA A 31 -15.37 1.43 -8.97
CA ALA A 31 -15.95 2.58 -9.65
C ALA A 31 -15.85 3.82 -8.75
N LEU A 32 -15.45 4.94 -9.34
CA LEU A 32 -15.47 6.26 -8.69
C LEU A 32 -16.62 7.05 -9.31
N GLU A 33 -17.65 7.33 -8.52
CA GLU A 33 -18.87 7.97 -9.00
C GLU A 33 -19.04 9.37 -8.36
N ALA A 34 -19.41 10.36 -9.17
CA ALA A 34 -19.68 11.71 -8.69
C ALA A 34 -21.09 11.89 -8.09
N ALA A 35 -21.98 10.93 -8.38
CA ALA A 35 -23.34 10.81 -7.89
C ALA A 35 -23.71 9.31 -7.89
N GLU A 36 -24.70 8.89 -7.10
CA GLU A 36 -25.18 7.50 -7.10
C GLU A 36 -25.53 7.07 -8.54
N ALA A 37 -24.69 6.20 -9.12
CA ALA A 37 -24.92 5.60 -10.41
C ALA A 37 -24.92 4.08 -10.26
N THR A 38 -25.62 3.41 -11.16
CA THR A 38 -25.54 1.95 -11.22
C THR A 38 -24.39 1.60 -12.14
N VAL A 39 -23.30 1.08 -11.58
CA VAL A 39 -22.20 0.52 -12.35
C VAL A 39 -22.77 -0.59 -13.25
N PRO A 40 -22.57 -0.54 -14.58
CA PRO A 40 -22.95 -1.64 -15.47
C PRO A 40 -22.32 -2.93 -14.96
N SER A 41 -23.05 -4.04 -14.93
CA SER A 41 -22.47 -5.34 -14.54
C SER A 41 -22.07 -6.19 -15.75
N ASP A 42 -22.39 -5.71 -16.95
CA ASP A 42 -22.30 -6.46 -18.19
C ASP A 42 -21.67 -5.60 -19.29
N TRP A 43 -20.38 -5.30 -19.14
CA TRP A 43 -19.63 -4.70 -20.24
C TRP A 43 -19.46 -5.75 -21.34
N GLN A 44 -19.76 -5.37 -22.57
CA GLN A 44 -19.76 -6.26 -23.74
C GLN A 44 -18.77 -5.80 -24.82
N HIS A 45 -18.12 -4.65 -24.62
CA HIS A 45 -17.24 -4.02 -25.60
C HIS A 45 -15.94 -3.60 -24.93
N TRP A 46 -14.84 -4.22 -25.34
CA TRP A 46 -13.48 -3.88 -24.90
C TRP A 46 -12.66 -3.41 -26.10
N ALA A 47 -11.73 -2.50 -25.83
CA ALA A 47 -10.78 -2.01 -26.82
C ALA A 47 -9.35 -2.35 -26.39
N GLY A 48 -8.46 -2.58 -27.36
CA GLY A 48 -7.07 -2.96 -27.13
C GLY A 48 -6.83 -4.47 -27.27
N LYS A 49 -5.56 -4.86 -27.14
CA LYS A 49 -5.11 -6.25 -27.06
C LYS A 49 -4.12 -6.37 -25.90
N PRO A 50 -4.13 -7.47 -25.13
CA PRO A 50 -3.09 -7.76 -24.17
C PRO A 50 -1.69 -7.65 -24.80
N SER A 51 -0.74 -7.08 -24.07
CA SER A 51 0.65 -6.95 -24.52
C SER A 51 1.51 -8.02 -23.86
N LEU A 52 2.40 -8.63 -24.62
CA LEU A 52 3.41 -9.56 -24.10
C LEU A 52 4.36 -8.81 -23.16
N LEU A 53 4.47 -9.25 -21.90
CA LEU A 53 5.31 -8.59 -20.90
C LEU A 53 6.80 -8.88 -21.14
N ASP A 54 7.15 -10.16 -21.33
CA ASP A 54 8.52 -10.57 -21.65
C ASP A 54 8.52 -11.65 -22.74
N PRO A 55 9.07 -11.38 -23.94
CA PRO A 55 9.16 -12.41 -24.98
C PRO A 55 10.13 -13.55 -24.65
N ARG A 56 10.98 -13.40 -23.64
CA ARG A 56 12.00 -14.38 -23.22
C ARG A 56 12.13 -14.40 -21.69
N PRO A 57 11.09 -14.87 -20.97
CA PRO A 57 11.13 -14.92 -19.53
C PRO A 57 12.27 -15.83 -19.08
N LEU A 58 13.10 -15.33 -18.15
CA LEU A 58 14.21 -16.09 -17.57
C LEU A 58 13.72 -17.34 -16.83
N TYR A 59 12.53 -17.28 -16.23
CA TYR A 59 11.91 -18.35 -15.45
C TYR A 59 10.40 -18.41 -15.73
N GLN A 60 9.85 -19.62 -15.71
CA GLN A 60 8.41 -19.82 -15.65
C GLN A 60 7.99 -19.99 -14.19
N TRP A 61 6.92 -19.31 -13.80
CA TRP A 61 6.42 -19.28 -12.43
C TRP A 61 5.02 -19.91 -12.36
N PRO A 62 4.88 -21.23 -12.57
CA PRO A 62 3.57 -21.90 -12.56
C PRO A 62 2.84 -21.70 -11.22
N VAL A 63 3.59 -21.50 -10.14
CA VAL A 63 3.07 -21.19 -8.81
C VAL A 63 2.17 -19.94 -8.78
N ILE A 64 2.33 -18.98 -9.70
CA ILE A 64 1.47 -17.79 -9.76
C ILE A 64 0.02 -18.20 -10.03
N GLU A 65 -0.20 -19.09 -11.00
CA GLU A 65 -1.54 -19.58 -11.36
C GLU A 65 -2.14 -20.49 -10.28
N GLU A 66 -1.28 -21.30 -9.64
CA GLU A 66 -1.68 -22.13 -8.50
C GLU A 66 -2.14 -21.28 -7.33
N VAL A 67 -1.37 -20.23 -6.97
CA VAL A 67 -1.72 -19.28 -5.91
C VAL A 67 -2.96 -18.49 -6.29
N ALA A 68 -3.07 -18.00 -7.52
CA ALA A 68 -4.28 -17.33 -7.99
C ALA A 68 -5.49 -18.25 -7.76
N THR A 69 -5.49 -19.45 -8.33
CA THR A 69 -6.61 -20.38 -8.16
C THR A 69 -6.91 -20.70 -6.69
N ALA A 70 -5.89 -20.98 -5.88
CA ALA A 70 -6.04 -21.35 -4.47
C ALA A 70 -6.57 -20.22 -3.58
N THR A 71 -6.39 -18.98 -4.00
CA THR A 71 -6.77 -17.78 -3.23
C THR A 71 -8.01 -17.08 -3.77
N ARG A 72 -8.71 -17.68 -4.74
CA ARG A 72 -10.06 -17.23 -5.11
C ARG A 72 -11.02 -17.49 -3.96
N GLY A 73 -11.83 -16.51 -3.61
CA GLY A 73 -12.80 -16.65 -2.53
C GLY A 73 -13.72 -15.44 -2.39
N ARG A 74 -14.51 -15.44 -1.33
CA ARG A 74 -15.43 -14.35 -1.04
C ARG A 74 -14.70 -13.21 -0.36
N SER A 75 -15.19 -11.99 -0.59
CA SER A 75 -14.74 -10.83 0.18
C SER A 75 -14.89 -11.08 1.68
N PRO A 76 -13.97 -10.55 2.51
CA PRO A 76 -14.00 -10.74 3.94
C PRO A 76 -15.30 -10.17 4.54
N VAL A 77 -15.76 -10.78 5.64
CA VAL A 77 -16.92 -10.27 6.37
C VAL A 77 -16.62 -8.88 6.91
N SER A 78 -17.55 -7.96 6.69
CA SER A 78 -17.48 -6.61 7.24
C SER A 78 -17.36 -6.67 8.76
N ALA A 79 -16.36 -5.99 9.30
CA ALA A 79 -16.19 -5.84 10.74
C ALA A 79 -16.84 -4.54 11.18
N SER A 80 -17.50 -4.55 12.34
CA SER A 80 -17.87 -3.30 13.01
C SER A 80 -16.58 -2.61 13.45
N ALA A 81 -16.06 -1.72 12.62
CA ALA A 81 -14.85 -0.99 12.93
C ALA A 81 -15.13 0.03 14.04
N SER A 82 -14.20 0.15 15.00
CA SER A 82 -14.06 1.38 15.77
C SER A 82 -13.56 2.44 14.78
N ALA A 83 -14.49 3.16 14.15
CA ALA A 83 -14.15 4.17 13.17
C ALA A 83 -13.37 5.29 13.85
N TYR A 84 -12.13 5.51 13.41
CA TYR A 84 -11.50 6.80 13.64
C TYR A 84 -12.26 7.81 12.79
N SER A 85 -12.65 8.95 13.37
CA SER A 85 -13.24 10.02 12.58
C SER A 85 -12.21 10.52 11.57
N PRO A 86 -12.61 10.86 10.33
CA PRO A 86 -11.69 11.48 9.38
C PRO A 86 -11.06 12.73 10.01
N PRO A 87 -9.80 13.04 9.68
CA PRO A 87 -9.14 14.20 10.24
C PRO A 87 -9.89 15.45 9.79
N ALA A 88 -9.91 16.50 10.62
CA ALA A 88 -10.40 17.79 10.18
C ALA A 88 -9.65 18.17 8.90
N SER A 89 -10.39 18.51 7.84
CA SER A 89 -9.81 18.91 6.56
C SER A 89 -8.80 20.04 6.81
N ILE A 90 -7.53 19.79 6.52
CA ILE A 90 -6.55 20.88 6.55
C ILE A 90 -6.89 21.74 5.33
N ASP A 91 -7.36 22.96 5.56
CA ASP A 91 -7.63 23.94 4.49
C ASP A 91 -6.30 24.37 3.83
N ARG A 92 -5.77 23.51 2.96
CA ARG A 92 -4.57 23.77 2.14
C ARG A 92 -4.95 24.31 0.75
N GLY A 93 -6.14 24.88 0.62
CA GLY A 93 -6.80 25.08 -0.66
C GLY A 93 -7.35 23.74 -1.15
N ASP A 94 -8.67 23.60 -1.12
CA ASP A 94 -9.40 22.38 -1.44
C ASP A 94 -9.10 21.88 -2.87
N ILE A 95 -8.02 21.10 -3.04
CA ILE A 95 -7.69 20.48 -4.31
C ILE A 95 -8.67 19.34 -4.51
N ARG A 96 -9.54 19.48 -5.51
CA ARG A 96 -10.51 18.43 -5.86
C ARG A 96 -9.80 17.09 -6.02
N ALA A 97 -10.30 16.04 -5.36
CA ALA A 97 -9.72 14.68 -5.42
C ALA A 97 -9.47 14.20 -6.87
N ALA A 98 -10.39 14.50 -7.80
CA ALA A 98 -10.23 14.20 -9.22
C ALA A 98 -8.95 14.80 -9.83
N HIS A 99 -8.55 16.00 -9.40
CA HIS A 99 -7.32 16.64 -9.85
C HIS A 99 -6.09 15.88 -9.38
N VAL A 100 -6.06 15.48 -8.10
CA VAL A 100 -4.95 14.70 -7.53
C VAL A 100 -4.87 13.34 -8.22
N ILE A 101 -6.01 12.64 -8.37
CA ILE A 101 -6.09 11.32 -8.99
C ILE A 101 -5.57 11.33 -10.43
N LEU A 102 -5.94 12.33 -11.24
CA LEU A 102 -5.52 12.41 -12.64
C LEU A 102 -4.07 12.85 -12.80
N LYS A 103 -3.55 13.64 -11.84
CA LYS A 103 -2.18 14.16 -11.88
C LYS A 103 -1.14 13.32 -11.16
N ARG A 104 -1.52 12.45 -10.21
CA ARG A 104 -0.56 11.67 -9.43
C ARG A 104 0.41 10.93 -10.33
N ARG A 105 1.67 10.85 -9.93
CA ARG A 105 2.69 10.02 -10.58
C ARG A 105 3.55 9.36 -9.52
N SER A 106 4.11 8.19 -9.82
CA SER A 106 5.11 7.57 -8.94
C SER A 106 6.44 8.29 -9.08
N ALA A 107 7.05 8.68 -7.96
CA ALA A 107 8.38 9.27 -7.95
C ALA A 107 9.41 8.27 -8.49
N GLN A 108 10.32 8.76 -9.33
CA GLN A 108 11.45 7.97 -9.85
C GLN A 108 12.74 8.24 -9.07
N ALA A 109 12.84 9.40 -8.41
CA ALA A 109 13.93 9.79 -7.53
C ALA A 109 13.46 10.87 -6.55
N PHE A 110 14.16 11.01 -5.42
CA PHE A 110 13.95 12.07 -4.44
C PHE A 110 15.21 12.92 -4.27
N ASP A 111 15.04 14.17 -3.82
CA ASP A 111 16.18 15.09 -3.61
C ASP A 111 17.11 14.70 -2.44
N GLY A 112 16.66 13.79 -1.57
CA GLY A 112 17.42 13.31 -0.42
C GLY A 112 17.66 14.33 0.70
N VAL A 113 17.15 15.56 0.58
CA VAL A 113 17.48 16.69 1.47
C VAL A 113 16.26 17.39 2.04
N SER A 114 15.11 17.34 1.36
CA SER A 114 13.89 17.97 1.86
C SER A 114 13.40 17.30 3.15
N THR A 115 12.93 18.14 4.07
CA THR A 115 12.31 17.74 5.34
C THR A 115 10.80 17.89 5.22
N MET A 116 10.07 16.83 5.58
CA MET A 116 8.61 16.80 5.55
C MET A 116 8.03 17.52 6.77
N PRO A 117 7.09 18.47 6.60
CA PRO A 117 6.36 19.05 7.71
C PRO A 117 5.61 17.99 8.52
N LEU A 118 5.61 18.11 9.84
CA LEU A 118 5.05 17.10 10.77
C LEU A 118 3.58 16.78 10.49
N GLU A 119 2.80 17.85 10.34
CA GLU A 119 1.40 17.87 9.87
C GLU A 119 1.11 17.01 8.64
N VAL A 120 2.04 16.92 7.66
CA VAL A 120 1.83 16.16 6.43
C VAL A 120 1.92 14.67 6.75
N LEU A 121 2.95 14.27 7.52
CA LEU A 121 3.04 12.90 8.01
C LEU A 121 1.84 12.54 8.87
N HIS A 122 1.48 13.39 9.84
CA HIS A 122 0.34 13.15 10.72
C HIS A 122 -0.97 12.99 9.94
N HIS A 123 -1.21 13.82 8.94
CA HIS A 123 -2.38 13.69 8.08
C HIS A 123 -2.38 12.37 7.31
N ILE A 124 -1.26 12.02 6.66
CA ILE A 124 -1.11 10.73 5.97
C ILE A 124 -1.43 9.57 6.92
N LEU A 125 -0.78 9.53 8.10
CA LEU A 125 -0.98 8.45 9.08
C LEU A 125 -2.41 8.37 9.58
N HIS A 126 -3.05 9.50 9.85
CA HIS A 126 -4.45 9.52 10.23
C HIS A 126 -5.34 8.92 9.14
N CYS A 127 -5.10 9.25 7.88
CA CYS A 127 -5.83 8.69 6.74
C CYS A 127 -5.63 7.16 6.59
N LEU A 128 -4.54 6.60 7.12
CA LEU A 128 -4.34 5.14 7.12
C LEU A 128 -5.21 4.41 8.16
N LEU A 129 -5.70 5.09 9.20
CA LEU A 129 -6.55 4.45 10.21
C LEU A 129 -7.92 4.05 9.61
N PRO A 130 -8.56 2.98 10.10
CA PRO A 130 -9.92 2.62 9.67
C PRO A 130 -10.89 3.81 9.81
N GLY A 131 -11.53 4.20 8.72
CA GLY A 131 -12.43 5.36 8.66
C GLY A 131 -11.74 6.71 8.45
N GLY A 132 -10.40 6.75 8.44
CA GLY A 132 -9.61 7.97 8.24
C GLY A 132 -9.61 8.51 6.80
N SER A 133 -10.09 7.74 5.83
CA SER A 133 -10.12 8.06 4.41
C SER A 133 -11.33 7.39 3.73
N PRO A 134 -11.94 7.99 2.69
CA PRO A 134 -13.02 7.38 1.92
C PRO A 134 -12.67 6.03 1.29
N VAL A 135 -11.37 5.74 1.07
CA VAL A 135 -10.92 4.43 0.56
C VAL A 135 -11.39 3.28 1.46
N TRP A 136 -11.54 3.51 2.77
CA TRP A 136 -11.99 2.48 3.72
C TRP A 136 -13.48 2.12 3.59
N GLU A 137 -14.27 2.90 2.84
CA GLU A 137 -15.65 2.51 2.48
C GLU A 137 -15.66 1.28 1.56
N LEU A 138 -14.60 1.08 0.77
CA LEU A 138 -14.40 -0.10 -0.08
C LEU A 138 -13.90 -1.33 0.69
N TRP A 139 -13.36 -1.12 1.90
CA TRP A 139 -12.69 -2.17 2.68
C TRP A 139 -13.12 -2.13 4.14
N THR A 140 -14.35 -2.57 4.39
CA THR A 140 -14.95 -2.59 5.73
C THR A 140 -14.53 -3.80 6.57
N ALA A 141 -13.54 -4.57 6.12
CA ALA A 141 -12.95 -5.66 6.88
C ALA A 141 -12.15 -5.13 8.08
N ALA A 142 -11.87 -6.00 9.04
CA ALA A 142 -10.92 -5.66 10.10
C ALA A 142 -9.53 -5.38 9.51
N ALA A 143 -8.90 -4.27 9.92
CA ALA A 143 -7.56 -3.94 9.46
C ALA A 143 -6.53 -4.96 9.96
N ARG A 144 -5.76 -5.52 9.03
CA ARG A 144 -4.73 -6.53 9.30
C ARG A 144 -3.35 -6.14 8.83
N VAL A 145 -3.21 -5.03 8.11
CA VAL A 145 -1.93 -4.53 7.62
C VAL A 145 -1.52 -3.28 8.39
N HIS A 146 -0.36 -3.32 9.03
CA HIS A 146 0.12 -2.32 9.98
C HIS A 146 1.43 -1.69 9.47
N PRO A 147 1.46 -0.35 9.27
CA PRO A 147 2.68 0.32 8.83
C PRO A 147 3.79 0.27 9.87
N VAL A 148 4.97 -0.16 9.44
CA VAL A 148 6.26 0.11 10.11
C VAL A 148 6.98 1.18 9.30
N LEU A 149 7.52 2.21 9.94
CA LEU A 149 8.11 3.36 9.27
C LEU A 149 9.60 3.47 9.57
N LEU A 150 10.37 3.75 8.54
CA LEU A 150 11.75 4.23 8.62
C LEU A 150 11.70 5.74 8.36
N VAL A 151 11.71 6.54 9.41
CA VAL A 151 11.66 8.00 9.32
C VAL A 151 13.08 8.53 9.10
N HIS A 152 13.24 9.41 8.12
CA HIS A 152 14.53 9.99 7.74
C HIS A 152 14.58 11.49 7.99
N ARG A 153 13.57 12.23 7.52
CA ARG A 153 13.55 13.70 7.55
C ARG A 153 12.12 14.21 7.69
N VAL A 154 11.66 14.31 8.92
CA VAL A 154 10.35 14.87 9.29
C VAL A 154 10.57 15.90 10.40
N GLU A 155 9.94 17.06 10.29
CA GLU A 155 10.07 18.12 11.30
C GLU A 155 9.58 17.64 12.67
N GLY A 156 10.34 17.92 13.74
CA GLY A 156 9.97 17.56 15.10
C GLY A 156 10.04 16.05 15.43
N ILE A 157 10.34 15.18 14.46
CA ILE A 157 10.44 13.73 14.66
C ILE A 157 11.87 13.27 14.42
N ALA A 158 12.43 12.57 15.40
CA ALA A 158 13.78 12.02 15.28
C ALA A 158 13.84 10.96 14.15
N PRO A 159 14.94 10.88 13.38
CA PRO A 159 15.14 9.74 12.48
C PRO A 159 15.13 8.42 13.27
N GLY A 160 14.45 7.39 12.74
CA GLY A 160 14.27 6.16 13.49
C GLY A 160 13.36 5.13 12.84
N LEU A 161 13.16 4.04 13.57
CA LEU A 161 12.17 3.00 13.29
C LEU A 161 10.94 3.25 14.16
N TYR A 162 9.78 3.22 13.54
CA TYR A 162 8.48 3.46 14.16
C TYR A 162 7.48 2.39 13.73
N VAL A 163 6.40 2.21 14.48
CA VAL A 163 5.29 1.32 14.12
C VAL A 163 3.96 1.99 14.42
N MET A 164 2.99 1.73 13.56
CA MET A 164 1.63 2.22 13.69
C MET A 164 0.61 1.06 13.62
N PRO A 165 0.33 0.39 14.75
CA PRO A 165 -0.74 -0.59 14.82
C PRO A 165 -2.08 0.08 14.51
N ARG A 166 -2.87 -0.51 13.62
CA ARG A 166 -4.18 0.04 13.21
C ARG A 166 -5.35 -0.45 14.06
N THR A 167 -5.09 -1.36 15.00
CA THR A 167 -6.05 -1.82 16.00
C THR A 167 -5.36 -2.03 17.35
N ALA A 168 -6.11 -1.91 18.45
CA ALA A 168 -5.58 -2.18 19.79
C ALA A 168 -5.11 -3.64 19.96
N ARG A 169 -5.79 -4.60 19.29
CA ARG A 169 -5.37 -6.01 19.29
C ARG A 169 -4.04 -6.21 18.58
N ALA A 170 -3.85 -5.53 17.45
CA ALA A 170 -2.61 -5.57 16.70
C ALA A 170 -1.45 -4.97 17.50
N GLU A 171 -1.67 -3.90 18.27
CA GLU A 171 -0.62 -3.36 19.15
C GLU A 171 -0.11 -4.42 20.12
N VAL A 172 -1.00 -5.10 20.84
CA VAL A 172 -0.62 -6.17 21.79
C VAL A 172 0.14 -7.29 21.07
N SER A 173 -0.35 -7.70 19.90
CA SER A 173 0.25 -8.81 19.14
C SER A 173 1.63 -8.45 18.57
N LEU A 174 1.79 -7.24 18.03
CA LEU A 174 3.06 -6.74 17.50
C LEU A 174 4.08 -6.52 18.61
N ARG A 175 3.67 -6.07 19.80
CA ARG A 175 4.56 -5.98 20.97
C ARG A 175 5.15 -7.32 21.38
N GLY A 176 4.37 -8.41 21.24
CA GLY A 176 4.83 -9.76 21.54
C GLY A 176 5.67 -10.40 20.42
N ALA A 177 5.47 -9.98 19.17
CA ALA A 177 6.17 -10.54 18.01
C ALA A 177 7.47 -9.80 17.66
N PHE A 178 7.53 -8.49 17.93
CA PHE A 178 8.73 -7.69 17.66
C PHE A 178 9.82 -7.93 18.69
N ARG A 179 11.05 -7.58 18.31
CA ARG A 179 12.24 -7.72 19.15
C ARG A 179 12.02 -7.08 20.53
N GLU A 180 12.29 -7.84 21.59
CA GLU A 180 12.09 -7.43 22.99
C GLU A 180 12.85 -6.16 23.39
N THR A 181 13.95 -5.84 22.68
CA THR A 181 14.77 -4.66 22.95
C THR A 181 14.18 -3.36 22.42
N PHE A 182 13.06 -3.39 21.68
CA PHE A 182 12.43 -2.18 21.17
C PHE A 182 11.75 -1.40 22.28
N ASP A 183 11.99 -0.09 22.28
CA ASP A 183 11.40 0.83 23.24
C ASP A 183 10.20 1.50 22.61
N TRP A 184 9.00 0.99 22.89
CA TRP A 184 7.71 1.43 22.31
C TRP A 184 7.24 2.78 22.88
N GLN A 185 7.98 3.85 22.57
CA GLN A 185 7.68 5.19 23.06
C GLN A 185 6.55 5.84 22.24
N THR A 186 5.47 6.25 22.89
CA THR A 186 4.38 7.00 22.26
C THR A 186 4.89 8.33 21.70
N VAL A 187 4.64 8.57 20.41
CA VAL A 187 5.08 9.79 19.71
C VAL A 187 4.06 10.93 19.83
N ALA A 188 2.78 10.59 19.71
CA ALA A 188 1.66 11.51 19.85
C ALA A 188 0.47 10.77 20.46
N THR A 189 -0.34 11.44 21.28
CA THR A 189 -1.53 10.82 21.92
C THR A 189 -2.69 10.61 20.96
N GLU A 190 -2.70 11.34 19.84
CA GLU A 190 -3.80 11.35 18.86
C GLU A 190 -3.73 10.18 17.87
N LEU A 191 -2.54 9.58 17.70
CA LEU A 191 -2.27 8.51 16.74
C LEU A 191 -1.62 7.33 17.46
N PRO A 192 -1.92 6.07 17.09
CA PRO A 192 -1.25 4.90 17.63
C PRO A 192 0.15 4.74 17.01
N LEU A 193 1.01 5.75 17.15
CA LEU A 193 2.36 5.79 16.59
C LEU A 193 3.40 5.66 17.72
N PHE A 194 4.25 4.65 17.60
CA PHE A 194 5.30 4.35 18.57
C PHE A 194 6.65 4.41 17.90
N GLN A 195 7.60 5.15 18.48
CA GLN A 195 9.02 4.99 18.16
C GLN A 195 9.46 3.64 18.73
N LEU A 196 10.33 2.93 18.03
CA LEU A 196 10.96 1.67 18.48
C LEU A 196 12.46 1.85 18.66
N ILE A 197 13.10 2.61 17.76
CA ILE A 197 14.52 2.95 17.80
C ILE A 197 14.70 4.38 17.26
N ALA A 198 15.42 5.22 18.00
CA ALA A 198 15.95 6.48 17.50
C ALA A 198 17.33 6.25 16.86
N ALA A 199 17.40 6.22 15.53
CA ALA A 199 18.64 6.00 14.78
C ALA A 199 18.53 6.46 13.32
N ARG A 200 19.67 6.80 12.70
CA ARG A 200 19.71 7.06 11.25
C ARG A 200 19.42 5.76 10.49
N ALA A 201 18.24 5.70 9.87
CA ALA A 201 17.73 4.50 9.22
C ALA A 201 17.97 4.42 7.70
N GLY A 202 18.62 5.41 7.08
CA GLY A 202 18.72 5.49 5.61
C GLY A 202 19.42 4.31 4.93
N LYS A 203 20.55 3.83 5.49
CA LYS A 203 21.24 2.64 4.96
C LYS A 203 20.39 1.38 5.10
N THR A 204 19.71 1.24 6.24
CA THR A 204 18.77 0.14 6.48
C THR A 204 17.64 0.18 5.47
N ALA A 205 16.98 1.33 5.25
CA ALA A 205 15.91 1.48 4.27
C ALA A 205 16.33 1.09 2.85
N ARG A 206 17.53 1.51 2.42
CA ARG A 206 18.09 1.09 1.13
C ARG A 206 18.27 -0.41 1.06
N THR A 207 18.92 -1.02 2.05
CA THR A 207 19.17 -2.47 2.05
C THR A 207 17.86 -3.25 2.03
N LEU A 208 16.94 -2.95 2.95
CA LEU A 208 15.66 -3.67 3.05
C LEU A 208 14.84 -3.56 1.76
N SER A 209 14.92 -2.44 1.04
CA SER A 209 14.25 -2.22 -0.25
C SER A 209 15.09 -2.64 -1.46
N CYS A 210 15.73 -3.81 -1.44
CA CYS A 210 16.55 -4.34 -2.55
C CYS A 210 17.65 -3.38 -3.04
N HIS A 211 18.34 -2.68 -2.13
CA HIS A 211 19.37 -1.69 -2.45
C HIS A 211 18.92 -0.46 -3.26
N GLN A 212 17.62 -0.18 -3.30
CA GLN A 212 17.07 0.97 -4.02
C GLN A 212 17.30 2.28 -3.24
N ASP A 213 18.00 3.24 -3.86
CA ASP A 213 18.35 4.52 -3.24
C ASP A 213 17.12 5.35 -2.87
N ILE A 214 16.01 5.18 -3.59
CA ILE A 214 14.76 5.90 -3.37
C ILE A 214 14.21 5.73 -1.95
N ALA A 215 14.42 4.56 -1.33
CA ALA A 215 14.05 4.34 0.06
C ALA A 215 14.88 5.23 1.00
N MET A 216 16.20 5.28 0.84
CA MET A 216 17.08 6.14 1.66
C MET A 216 16.84 7.64 1.41
N GLN A 217 16.59 8.01 0.16
CA GLN A 217 16.39 9.39 -0.26
C GLN A 217 14.98 9.91 0.05
N SER A 218 14.07 9.05 0.53
CA SER A 218 12.74 9.46 0.98
C SER A 218 12.80 10.25 2.29
N ALA A 219 11.77 11.02 2.61
CA ALA A 219 11.57 11.59 3.94
C ALA A 219 11.10 10.52 4.93
N VAL A 220 10.31 9.56 4.46
CA VAL A 220 9.81 8.40 5.19
C VAL A 220 9.62 7.22 4.24
N THR A 221 10.01 6.03 4.69
CA THR A 221 9.68 4.75 4.03
C THR A 221 8.75 3.95 4.94
N PHE A 222 7.74 3.32 4.36
CA PHE A 222 6.78 2.44 5.00
C PHE A 222 7.07 0.99 4.59
N MET A 223 6.93 0.08 5.54
CA MET A 223 6.91 -1.37 5.35
C MET A 223 5.57 -1.86 5.88
N MET A 224 4.74 -2.43 5.00
CA MET A 224 3.38 -2.85 5.31
C MET A 224 3.43 -4.27 5.86
N VAL A 225 3.29 -4.41 7.18
CA VAL A 225 3.40 -5.70 7.90
C VAL A 225 2.01 -6.24 8.21
N ALA A 226 1.69 -7.43 7.72
CA ALA A 226 0.36 -8.02 7.81
C ALA A 226 0.28 -9.13 8.86
N GLU A 227 -0.85 -9.24 9.58
CA GLU A 227 -1.24 -10.49 10.27
C GLU A 227 -1.40 -11.58 9.18
N PHE A 228 -0.51 -12.56 9.09
CA PHE A 228 -0.35 -13.36 7.86
C PHE A 228 -0.85 -14.80 7.97
N ALA A 229 -0.18 -15.69 8.72
CA ALA A 229 -0.51 -17.12 8.74
C ALA A 229 -1.94 -17.43 9.22
N ALA A 230 -2.38 -16.80 10.30
CA ALA A 230 -3.67 -17.07 10.92
C ALA A 230 -4.88 -16.79 9.98
N PRO A 231 -5.00 -15.62 9.33
CA PRO A 231 -6.11 -15.40 8.40
C PRO A 231 -6.04 -16.28 7.16
N ILE A 232 -4.85 -16.60 6.62
CA ILE A 232 -4.70 -17.49 5.46
C ILE A 232 -5.11 -18.93 5.81
N ALA A 233 -4.74 -19.42 6.99
CA ALA A 233 -5.15 -20.74 7.47
C ALA A 233 -6.67 -20.85 7.67
N ALA A 234 -7.34 -19.74 8.01
CA ALA A 234 -8.79 -19.69 8.13
C ALA A 234 -9.49 -19.62 6.77
N ASP A 235 -8.93 -18.86 5.82
CA ASP A 235 -9.41 -18.74 4.45
C ASP A 235 -8.24 -18.32 3.53
N SER A 236 -7.90 -19.14 2.54
CA SER A 236 -6.79 -18.87 1.63
C SER A 236 -6.96 -17.57 0.83
N ALA A 237 -8.21 -17.12 0.62
CA ALA A 237 -8.48 -15.82 -0.02
C ALA A 237 -7.90 -14.64 0.76
N ALA A 238 -7.66 -14.80 2.07
CA ALA A 238 -7.01 -13.79 2.88
C ALA A 238 -5.65 -13.35 2.32
N TYR A 239 -4.92 -14.23 1.62
CA TYR A 239 -3.65 -13.85 0.99
C TYR A 239 -3.82 -12.64 0.05
N ARG A 240 -4.84 -12.66 -0.82
CA ARG A 240 -5.16 -11.52 -1.71
C ARG A 240 -5.65 -10.32 -0.93
N HIS A 241 -6.54 -10.56 0.03
CA HIS A 241 -7.12 -9.50 0.85
C HIS A 241 -6.05 -8.67 1.58
N LEU A 242 -5.00 -9.31 2.09
CA LEU A 242 -3.88 -8.61 2.74
C LEU A 242 -3.08 -7.76 1.73
N HIS A 243 -2.85 -8.25 0.51
CA HIS A 243 -2.19 -7.48 -0.55
C HIS A 243 -3.05 -6.31 -1.05
N TRP A 244 -4.37 -6.50 -1.16
CA TRP A 244 -5.30 -5.41 -1.48
C TRP A 244 -5.27 -4.34 -0.40
N GLU A 245 -5.32 -4.72 0.88
CA GLU A 245 -5.22 -3.78 1.99
C GLU A 245 -3.90 -3.00 1.97
N ALA A 246 -2.77 -3.67 1.70
CA ALA A 246 -1.47 -3.02 1.51
C ALA A 246 -1.47 -2.05 0.31
N GLY A 247 -2.10 -2.43 -0.80
CA GLY A 247 -2.28 -1.58 -1.98
C GLY A 247 -3.15 -0.35 -1.70
N MET A 248 -4.24 -0.50 -0.94
CA MET A 248 -5.09 0.60 -0.49
C MET A 248 -4.34 1.57 0.43
N LEU A 249 -3.53 1.06 1.37
CA LEU A 249 -2.63 1.90 2.17
C LEU A 249 -1.68 2.71 1.26
N GLY A 250 -1.03 2.04 0.29
CA GLY A 250 -0.18 2.72 -0.69
C GLY A 250 -0.93 3.78 -1.50
N HIS A 251 -2.17 3.51 -1.89
CA HIS A 251 -3.02 4.46 -2.62
C HIS A 251 -3.32 5.71 -1.80
N ILE A 252 -3.71 5.54 -0.54
CA ILE A 252 -3.96 6.65 0.40
C ILE A 252 -2.68 7.48 0.55
N ILE A 253 -1.54 6.84 0.82
CA ILE A 253 -0.25 7.54 0.92
C ILE A 253 0.04 8.33 -0.36
N THR A 254 -0.23 7.75 -1.53
CA THR A 254 -0.02 8.43 -2.82
C THR A 254 -0.84 9.70 -2.92
N LEU A 255 -2.15 9.62 -2.65
CA LEU A 255 -3.07 10.74 -2.82
C LEU A 255 -2.79 11.85 -1.80
N GLU A 256 -2.61 11.50 -0.53
CA GLU A 256 -2.37 12.49 0.53
C GLU A 256 -0.99 13.16 0.38
N ALA A 257 0.03 12.41 -0.05
CA ALA A 257 1.33 13.00 -0.37
C ALA A 257 1.22 13.98 -1.55
N GLU A 258 0.58 13.60 -2.65
CA GLU A 258 0.42 14.46 -3.83
C GLU A 258 -0.41 15.71 -3.53
N ALA A 259 -1.49 15.58 -2.75
CA ALA A 259 -2.27 16.72 -2.29
C ALA A 259 -1.44 17.69 -1.44
N ALA A 260 -0.44 17.19 -0.70
CA ALA A 260 0.49 17.99 0.09
C ALA A 260 1.72 18.50 -0.70
N GLY A 261 1.82 18.23 -2.00
CA GLY A 261 2.98 18.62 -2.83
C GLY A 261 4.24 17.76 -2.59
N TRP A 262 4.05 16.55 -2.06
CA TRP A 262 5.03 15.47 -1.96
C TRP A 262 4.69 14.39 -2.98
N ARG A 263 5.59 13.42 -3.19
CA ARG A 263 5.30 12.31 -4.11
C ARG A 263 5.70 10.99 -3.49
N GLY A 264 4.88 9.98 -3.76
CA GLY A 264 5.07 8.62 -3.31
C GLY A 264 5.57 7.70 -4.41
N THR A 265 6.10 6.55 -4.03
CA THR A 265 6.37 5.44 -4.95
C THR A 265 6.28 4.11 -4.22
N GLY A 266 5.65 3.16 -4.90
CA GLY A 266 5.59 1.78 -4.45
C GLY A 266 6.92 1.07 -4.65
N ILE A 267 7.27 0.19 -3.71
CA ILE A 267 8.47 -0.64 -3.79
C ILE A 267 8.03 -2.10 -3.64
N GLY A 268 7.96 -2.81 -4.76
CA GLY A 268 7.58 -4.23 -4.80
C GLY A 268 8.73 -5.21 -4.58
N CYS A 269 9.99 -4.76 -4.67
CA CYS A 269 11.17 -5.57 -4.33
C CYS A 269 11.74 -5.14 -2.98
N PHE A 270 11.76 -6.08 -2.04
CA PHE A 270 12.41 -5.96 -0.75
C PHE A 270 12.98 -7.31 -0.32
N PHE A 271 13.82 -7.32 0.72
CA PHE A 271 14.35 -8.55 1.31
C PHE A 271 13.54 -8.91 2.55
N ASP A 272 12.53 -9.77 2.38
CA ASP A 272 11.62 -10.24 3.44
C ASP A 272 12.37 -10.70 4.69
N ASP A 273 13.32 -11.62 4.55
CA ASP A 273 14.11 -12.16 5.65
C ASP A 273 14.89 -11.07 6.40
N ALA A 274 15.41 -10.07 5.69
CA ALA A 274 16.14 -8.96 6.32
C ALA A 274 15.19 -8.02 7.07
N VAL A 275 13.95 -7.83 6.58
CA VAL A 275 12.92 -7.10 7.32
C VAL A 275 12.55 -7.87 8.59
N HIS A 276 12.34 -9.18 8.49
CA HIS A 276 12.04 -10.04 9.62
C HIS A 276 13.16 -10.00 10.66
N GLU A 277 14.42 -10.10 10.24
CA GLU A 277 15.59 -9.99 11.12
C GLU A 277 15.58 -8.64 11.85
N VAL A 278 15.40 -7.52 11.13
CA VAL A 278 15.37 -6.18 11.71
C VAL A 278 14.25 -6.04 12.75
N LEU A 279 13.05 -6.55 12.46
CA LEU A 279 11.89 -6.46 13.36
C LEU A 279 11.90 -7.50 14.49
N GLY A 280 12.71 -8.57 14.36
CA GLY A 280 12.75 -9.69 15.30
C GLY A 280 11.67 -10.75 15.07
N LEU A 281 10.99 -10.74 13.91
CA LEU A 281 9.98 -11.73 13.55
C LEU A 281 10.64 -13.10 13.36
N GLN A 282 10.12 -14.13 14.03
CA GLN A 282 10.70 -15.49 14.04
C GLN A 282 9.89 -16.51 13.23
N ASP A 283 8.67 -16.15 12.84
CA ASP A 283 7.72 -17.02 12.15
C ASP A 283 6.86 -16.21 11.17
N ASP A 284 5.82 -16.84 10.63
CA ASP A 284 4.88 -16.30 9.66
C ASP A 284 3.62 -15.70 10.30
N GLN A 285 3.62 -15.46 11.64
CA GLN A 285 2.52 -14.72 12.28
C GLN A 285 2.34 -13.35 11.64
N PHE A 286 3.45 -12.70 11.31
CA PHE A 286 3.49 -11.45 10.58
C PHE A 286 4.40 -11.55 9.35
N GLN A 287 3.99 -10.95 8.24
CA GLN A 287 4.77 -10.90 7.00
C GLN A 287 4.79 -9.48 6.43
N VAL A 288 5.94 -9.03 5.93
CA VAL A 288 6.02 -7.80 5.14
C VAL A 288 5.48 -8.06 3.73
N LEU A 289 4.55 -7.22 3.26
CA LEU A 289 3.90 -7.42 1.96
C LEU A 289 4.25 -6.36 0.93
N TYR A 290 4.63 -5.16 1.38
CA TYR A 290 4.82 -4.04 0.49
C TYR A 290 5.66 -2.94 1.14
N HIS A 291 6.60 -2.37 0.40
CA HIS A 291 7.28 -1.15 0.81
C HIS A 291 6.72 0.05 0.04
N TYR A 292 6.76 1.23 0.66
CA TYR A 292 6.32 2.46 0.03
C TYR A 292 7.20 3.62 0.51
N ALA A 293 7.63 4.51 -0.38
CA ALA A 293 8.50 5.63 0.00
C ALA A 293 7.88 6.97 -0.39
N VAL A 294 8.01 7.98 0.47
CA VAL A 294 7.51 9.35 0.22
C VAL A 294 8.63 10.36 0.41
N GLY A 295 8.78 11.25 -0.55
CA GLY A 295 9.81 12.29 -0.53
C GLY A 295 9.51 13.43 -1.50
N ARG A 296 10.42 14.40 -1.54
CA ARG A 296 10.35 15.49 -2.52
C ARG A 296 10.88 14.96 -3.84
N ALA A 297 9.99 14.73 -4.80
CA ALA A 297 10.36 14.18 -6.09
C ALA A 297 11.27 15.14 -6.89
N LEU A 298 12.22 14.54 -7.59
CA LEU A 298 12.92 15.19 -8.70
C LEU A 298 12.16 14.87 -9.99
N ASP A 299 11.79 15.91 -10.73
CA ASP A 299 11.18 15.71 -12.05
C ASP A 299 12.27 15.37 -13.07
N ASP A 300 12.09 14.25 -13.78
CA ASP A 300 12.95 13.86 -14.88
C ASP A 300 12.39 14.44 -16.18
N PRO A 301 13.07 15.41 -16.82
CA PRO A 301 12.56 16.08 -18.02
C PRO A 301 12.44 15.14 -19.24
N ARG A 302 12.98 13.91 -19.15
CA ARG A 302 12.86 12.89 -20.20
C ARG A 302 11.51 12.16 -20.16
N ILE A 303 10.77 12.28 -19.06
CA ILE A 303 9.48 11.60 -18.89
C ILE A 303 8.35 12.52 -19.38
N SER A 304 7.45 11.97 -20.20
CA SER A 304 6.29 12.70 -20.71
C SER A 304 5.36 13.17 -19.58
N THR A 305 4.95 14.43 -19.65
CA THR A 305 4.00 15.05 -18.71
C THR A 305 2.62 15.24 -19.32
N LEU A 306 2.31 14.54 -20.42
CA LEU A 306 0.99 14.61 -21.04
C LEU A 306 -0.10 14.09 -20.08
N PRO A 307 -1.35 14.57 -20.23
CA PRO A 307 -2.50 14.00 -19.54
C PRO A 307 -2.60 12.48 -19.78
N ALA A 308 -3.14 11.75 -18.80
CA ALA A 308 -3.34 10.31 -18.94
C ALA A 308 -4.47 9.96 -19.92
N TYR A 309 -5.40 10.89 -20.13
CA TYR A 309 -6.57 10.78 -20.99
C TYR A 309 -6.77 12.11 -21.72
N ASP A 310 -7.25 12.04 -22.97
CA ASP A 310 -7.63 13.22 -23.78
C ASP A 310 -8.91 13.90 -23.27
#